data_AF-U6DP83-F1
#
_entry.id   AF-U6DP83-F1
#
_cell.length_a   1.000
_cell.length_b   1.000
_cell.length_c   1.000
_cell.angle_alpha   90.00
_cell.angle_beta   90.00
_cell.angle_gamma   90.00
#
_symmetry.space_group_name_H-M   'P 1'
#
loop_
_entity.id
_entity.type
_entity.pdbx_description
1 polymer ?
#
loop_
_entity_poly.entity_id
_entity_poly.type
_entity_poly.pdbx_seq_one_letter_code
_entity_poly.pdbx_strand_id
1 'polypeptide(L)'
;MAHPKEKTPMCLVNELARFNKIQPEYKLLREQGPAHCKVFTVQLTLGDQHWEAEGTSIKKAQHTAAAKALEGTKFPKPIVRPFRSEGRNPESITPT
;
A
#
# COMPACT_ATOMS: atom_id res chain seq x y z
N MET A 1 4.16 5.64 23.56
CA MET A 1 3.79 6.44 22.38
C MET A 1 3.71 5.50 21.19
N ALA A 2 2.52 4.99 20.86
CA ALA A 2 2.35 4.14 19.69
C ALA A 2 2.19 5.04 18.46
N HIS A 3 3.25 5.18 17.67
CA HIS A 3 3.19 5.88 16.39
C HIS A 3 2.07 5.24 15.54
N PRO A 4 1.12 6.03 15.00
CA PRO A 4 0.11 5.51 14.10
C PRO A 4 0.82 4.88 12.91
N LYS A 5 0.70 3.54 12.82
CA LYS A 5 1.36 2.66 11.85
C LYS A 5 1.43 3.34 10.48
N GLU A 6 2.62 3.76 10.08
CA GLU A 6 2.94 4.13 8.70
C GLU A 6 2.71 2.89 7.83
N LYS A 7 1.46 2.68 7.40
CA LYS A 7 1.12 1.59 6.48
C LYS A 7 1.93 1.84 5.21
N THR A 8 2.68 0.83 4.80
CA THR A 8 3.42 0.92 3.54
C THR A 8 2.44 1.19 2.39
N PRO A 9 2.83 1.93 1.35
CA PRO A 9 1.99 2.17 0.19
C PRO A 9 1.47 0.88 -0.42
N MET A 10 2.22 -0.22 -0.34
CA MET A 10 1.75 -1.54 -0.77
C MET A 10 0.54 -2.04 0.04
N CYS A 11 0.53 -1.83 1.36
CA CYS A 11 -0.59 -2.19 2.22
C CYS A 11 -1.82 -1.32 1.92
N LEU A 12 -1.62 -0.02 1.72
CA LEU A 12 -2.69 0.91 1.38
C LEU A 12 -3.31 0.60 0.00
N VAL A 13 -2.48 0.28 -0.99
CA VAL A 13 -2.94 -0.18 -2.31
C VAL A 13 -3.76 -1.45 -2.18
N ASN A 14 -3.31 -2.42 -1.37
CA ASN A 14 -4.04 -3.67 -1.19
C ASN A 14 -5.42 -3.45 -0.54
N GLU A 15 -5.51 -2.55 0.44
CA GLU A 15 -6.77 -2.19 1.09
C GLU A 15 -7.71 -1.45 0.14
N LEU A 16 -7.18 -0.49 -0.62
CA LEU A 16 -7.90 0.22 -1.67
C LEU A 16 -8.42 -0.75 -2.73
N ALA A 17 -7.58 -1.69 -3.16
CA ALA A 17 -7.95 -2.68 -4.16
C ALA A 17 -9.08 -3.57 -3.65
N ARG A 18 -8.95 -4.09 -2.43
CA ARG A 18 -9.99 -4.88 -1.77
C ARG A 18 -11.31 -4.11 -1.60
N PHE A 19 -11.24 -2.84 -1.22
CA PHE A 19 -12.42 -1.98 -1.07
C PHE A 19 -13.16 -1.79 -2.40
N ASN A 20 -12.40 -1.61 -3.49
CA ASN A 20 -12.93 -1.47 -4.83
C ASN A 20 -13.24 -2.81 -5.51
N LYS A 21 -13.07 -3.94 -4.81
CA LYS A 21 -13.22 -5.30 -5.35
C LYS A 21 -12.33 -5.57 -6.57
N ILE A 22 -11.18 -4.91 -6.65
CA ILE A 22 -10.16 -5.12 -7.67
C ILE A 22 -8.97 -5.86 -7.05
N GLN A 23 -8.23 -6.60 -7.87
CA GLN A 23 -7.04 -7.33 -7.43
C GLN A 23 -5.79 -6.58 -7.90
N PRO A 24 -4.84 -6.25 -7.00
CA PRO A 24 -3.61 -5.61 -7.38
C PRO A 24 -2.65 -6.65 -7.98
N GLU A 25 -2.21 -6.44 -9.21
CA GLU A 25 -1.21 -7.29 -9.87
C GLU A 25 0.11 -6.54 -10.00
N TYR A 26 1.21 -7.17 -9.56
CA TYR A 26 2.55 -6.60 -9.71
C TYR A 26 3.35 -7.44 -10.71
N LYS A 27 3.83 -6.80 -11.78
CA LYS A 27 4.60 -7.44 -12.84
C LYS A 27 5.95 -6.78 -13.01
N LEU A 28 7.03 -7.57 -12.99
CA LEU A 28 8.36 -7.08 -13.36
C LEU A 28 8.41 -6.93 -14.89
N LEU A 29 8.68 -5.72 -15.37
CA LEU A 29 8.76 -5.43 -16.80
C LEU A 29 10.19 -5.40 -17.32
N ARG A 30 11.10 -4.80 -16.55
CA ARG A 30 12.47 -4.55 -16.99
C ARG A 30 13.42 -4.70 -15.82
N GLU A 31 14.55 -5.33 -16.06
CA GLU A 31 15.69 -5.34 -15.15
C GLU A 31 16.95 -5.01 -15.94
N GLN A 32 17.58 -3.87 -15.64
CA GLN A 32 18.73 -3.41 -16.40
C GLN A 32 19.75 -2.72 -15.51
N GLY A 33 20.99 -2.65 -15.99
CA GLY A 33 22.09 -1.97 -15.32
C GLY A 33 23.14 -2.92 -14.72
N PRO A 34 24.26 -2.36 -14.23
CA PRO A 34 25.36 -3.12 -13.64
C PRO A 34 24.92 -3.87 -12.38
N ALA A 35 25.64 -4.93 -12.00
CA ALA A 35 25.34 -5.69 -10.77
C ALA A 35 25.27 -4.80 -9.51
N HIS A 36 26.03 -3.71 -9.45
CA HIS A 36 26.05 -2.74 -8.35
C HIS A 36 25.02 -1.60 -8.47
N CYS A 37 24.38 -1.44 -9.65
CA CYS A 37 23.40 -0.39 -9.93
C CYS A 37 22.23 -0.92 -10.78
N LYS A 38 21.69 -2.09 -10.41
CA LYS A 38 20.58 -2.67 -11.14
C LYS A 38 19.29 -1.90 -10.85
N VAL A 39 18.60 -1.52 -11.92
CA VAL A 39 17.30 -0.86 -11.92
C VAL A 39 16.24 -1.88 -12.33
N PHE A 40 15.20 -1.99 -11.52
CA PHE A 40 14.04 -2.84 -11.75
C PHE A 40 12.84 -1.96 -12.02
N THR A 41 12.16 -2.17 -13.14
CA THR A 41 10.89 -1.52 -13.48
C THR A 41 9.76 -2.51 -13.22
N VAL A 42 8.85 -2.13 -12.34
CA VAL A 42 7.66 -2.90 -11.97
C VAL A 42 6.41 -2.11 -12.37
N GLN A 43 5.45 -2.83 -12.93
CA GLN A 43 4.10 -2.37 -13.20
C GLN A 43 3.15 -2.89 -12.12
N LEU A 44 2.32 -2.00 -11.59
CA LEU A 44 1.20 -2.30 -10.71
C LEU A 44 -0.10 -2.07 -11.49
N THR A 45 -0.91 -3.10 -11.64
CA THR A 45 -2.24 -3.02 -12.26
C THR A 45 -3.31 -3.07 -11.18
N LEU A 46 -4.22 -2.09 -11.17
CA LEU A 46 -5.42 -2.05 -10.33
C LEU A 46 -6.65 -1.94 -11.22
N GLY A 47 -7.36 -3.04 -11.42
CA GLY A 47 -8.53 -3.07 -12.31
C GLY A 47 -8.13 -2.64 -13.73
N ASP A 48 -8.71 -1.55 -14.22
CA ASP A 48 -8.45 -0.99 -15.55
C ASP A 48 -7.26 -0.02 -15.62
N GLN A 49 -6.62 0.30 -14.49
CA GLN A 49 -5.50 1.24 -14.44
C GLN A 49 -4.18 0.53 -14.15
N HIS A 50 -3.09 1.04 -14.69
CA HIS A 50 -1.74 0.54 -14.44
C HIS A 50 -0.76 1.68 -14.14
N TRP A 51 0.23 1.40 -13.29
CA TRP A 51 1.27 2.32 -12.88
C TRP A 51 2.62 1.66 -12.95
N GLU A 52 3.58 2.35 -13.56
CA GLU A 52 4.94 1.86 -13.70
C GLU A 52 5.89 2.67 -12.83
N ALA A 53 6.75 1.96 -12.13
CA ALA A 53 7.82 2.59 -11.37
C ALA A 53 9.09 1.76 -11.39
N GLU A 54 10.19 2.49 -11.27
CA GLU A 54 11.53 1.95 -11.19
C GLU A 54 12.07 2.01 -9.76
N GLY A 55 13.02 1.14 -9.45
CA GLY A 55 13.70 1.13 -8.18
C GLY A 55 14.97 0.30 -8.22
N THR A 56 15.82 0.52 -7.22
CA THR A 56 17.09 -0.22 -7.03
C THR A 56 16.89 -1.69 -6.64
N SER A 57 15.64 -2.10 -6.43
CA SER A 57 15.24 -3.47 -6.10
C SER A 57 13.78 -3.66 -6.50
N ILE A 58 13.36 -4.91 -6.76
CA ILE A 58 11.97 -5.24 -7.08
C ILE A 58 11.00 -4.69 -6.01
N LYS A 59 11.30 -4.90 -4.72
CA LYS A 59 10.48 -4.33 -3.62
C LYS A 59 10.41 -2.81 -3.65
N LYS A 60 11.52 -2.13 -3.95
CA LYS A 60 11.56 -0.66 -4.00
C LYS A 60 10.72 -0.16 -5.18
N ALA A 61 10.85 -0.78 -6.34
CA ALA A 61 10.04 -0.49 -7.53
C ALA A 61 8.55 -0.73 -7.25
N GLN A 62 8.18 -1.85 -6.62
CA GLN A 62 6.81 -2.13 -6.18
C GLN A 62 6.28 -1.07 -5.21
N HIS A 63 7.09 -0.66 -4.23
CA HIS A 63 6.71 0.35 -3.25
C HIS A 63 6.46 1.71 -3.92
N THR A 64 7.34 2.12 -4.85
CA THR A 64 7.19 3.34 -5.65
C THR A 64 5.97 3.25 -6.57
N ALA A 65 5.74 2.11 -7.22
CA ALA A 65 4.56 1.88 -8.06
C ALA A 65 3.27 1.99 -7.24
N ALA A 66 3.27 1.41 -6.04
CA ALA A 66 2.15 1.53 -5.11
C ALA A 66 1.91 2.97 -4.65
N ALA A 67 2.97 3.73 -4.35
CA ALA A 67 2.85 5.15 -4.00
C ALA A 67 2.25 5.97 -5.15
N LYS A 68 2.76 5.78 -6.38
CA LYS A 68 2.20 6.40 -7.59
C LYS A 68 0.74 6.03 -7.80
N ALA A 69 0.39 4.76 -7.58
CA ALA A 69 -0.99 4.32 -7.70
C ALA A 69 -1.88 5.00 -6.67
N LEU A 70 -1.47 5.17 -5.41
CA LEU A 70 -2.26 5.87 -4.40
C LEU A 70 -2.49 7.36 -4.71
N GLU A 71 -1.55 7.99 -5.40
CA GLU A 71 -1.64 9.39 -5.80
C GLU A 71 -2.49 9.55 -7.07
N GLY A 72 -2.26 8.72 -8.09
CA GLY A 72 -2.90 8.81 -9.41
C GLY A 72 -4.13 7.91 -9.62
N THR A 73 -4.53 7.13 -8.63
CA THR A 73 -5.73 6.29 -8.68
C THR A 73 -7.01 7.12 -8.73
N LYS A 74 -7.90 6.75 -9.66
CA LYS A 74 -9.26 7.28 -9.73
C LYS A 74 -10.22 6.51 -8.83
N PHE A 75 -9.78 5.40 -8.25
CA PHE A 75 -10.62 4.58 -7.38
C PHE A 75 -10.88 5.30 -6.05
N PRO A 76 -12.10 5.23 -5.51
CA PRO A 76 -12.40 5.78 -4.19
C PRO A 76 -11.47 5.16 -3.15
N LYS A 77 -10.69 6.04 -2.54
CA LYS A 77 -9.80 5.69 -1.45
C LYS A 77 -10.69 5.31 -0.26
N PRO A 78 -10.46 4.17 0.42
CA PRO A 78 -11.15 3.91 1.66
C PRO A 78 -10.81 5.07 2.60
N ILE A 79 -11.78 5.92 2.87
CA ILE A 79 -11.70 6.89 3.95
C ILE A 79 -11.40 6.06 5.19
N VAL A 80 -10.15 6.12 5.66
CA VAL A 80 -9.81 5.74 7.02
C VAL A 80 -10.72 6.60 7.87
N ARG A 81 -11.87 6.06 8.27
CA ARG A 81 -12.53 6.54 9.47
C ARG A 81 -11.41 6.42 10.50
N PRO A 82 -10.94 7.53 11.12
CA PRO A 82 -10.02 7.41 12.22
C PRO A 82 -10.68 6.42 13.15
N PHE A 83 -9.98 5.32 13.39
CA PHE A 83 -10.46 4.19 14.17
C PHE A 83 -11.14 4.79 15.39
N ARG A 84 -12.48 4.79 15.42
CA ARG A 84 -13.19 5.02 16.67
C ARG A 84 -12.67 3.88 17.50
N SER A 85 -11.87 4.22 18.51
CA SER A 85 -11.46 3.31 19.57
C SER A 85 -12.72 2.62 20.05
N GLU A 86 -13.01 1.45 19.49
CA GLU A 86 -14.02 0.58 20.03
C GLU A 86 -13.51 0.29 21.44
N GLY A 87 -14.27 0.77 22.42
CA GLY A 87 -13.87 0.81 23.81
C GLY A 87 -13.43 -0.58 24.22
N ARG A 88 -12.13 -0.72 24.49
CA ARG A 88 -11.72 -1.62 25.56
C ARG A 88 -12.46 -1.10 26.79
N ASN A 89 -13.52 -1.80 27.17
CA ASN A 89 -14.05 -1.76 28.51
C ASN A 89 -13.25 -2.79 29.32
N PRO A 90 -12.20 -2.41 30.07
CA PRO A 90 -11.72 -3.24 31.14
C PRO A 90 -12.61 -2.98 32.35
N GLU A 91 -13.29 -4.02 32.77
CA GLU A 91 -13.92 -4.15 34.07
C GLU A 91 -13.10 -3.43 35.17
N SER A 92 -13.64 -2.33 35.70
CA SER A 92 -13.20 -1.75 36.97
C SER A 92 -14.31 -1.97 37.98
N ILE A 93 -14.22 -3.15 38.58
CA ILE A 93 -14.91 -3.59 39.78
C ILE A 93 -14.72 -2.51 40.84
N THR A 94 -15.80 -1.88 41.30
CA THR A 94 -15.76 -0.99 42.47
C THR A 94 -16.32 -1.78 43.65
N PRO A 95 -15.59 -1.96 44.77
CA PRO A 95 -16.13 -2.56 45.98
C PRO A 95 -16.92 -1.52 46.78
N THR A 96 -18.07 -1.92 47.33
CA THR A 96 -18.74 -1.26 48.45
C THR A 96 -19.26 -2.35 49.38
#